data_AF-A0AAW4I4P1-F1
#
_entry.id   AF-A0AAW4I4P1-F1
#
_cell.length_a   1.000
_cell.length_b   1.000
_cell.length_c   1.000
_cell.angle_alpha   90.00
_cell.angle_beta   90.00
_cell.angle_gamma   90.00
#
_symmetry.space_group_name_H-M   'P 1'
#
loop_
_entity.id
_entity.type
_entity.pdbx_description
1 polymer ?
#
loop_
_entity_poly.entity_id
_entity_poly.type
_entity_poly.pdbx_seq_one_letter_code
_entity_poly.pdbx_strand_id
1 'polypeptide(L)'
;MTVQHQKTTAQPSAPHSLARLRVREAALRHQAAQLQARAEHLDRVGRAHARHLQRRIDAHEKIVLGALVKKAGLDIPHSEAHQPPNDDDSTPLRGGLAAQSTAYDRALILGALLWLESTLNQPENDVVSVPNRQRLRDDGLQALKKTKR
;
A
#
# COMPACT_ATOMS: atom_id res chain seq x y z
N MET A 1 -16.47 -86.24 -41.45
CA MET A 1 -15.14 -85.58 -41.38
C MET A 1 -15.32 -84.22 -40.73
N THR A 2 -15.09 -84.14 -39.42
CA THR A 2 -15.22 -82.93 -38.60
C THR A 2 -13.87 -82.24 -38.51
N VAL A 3 -13.76 -80.99 -38.98
CA VAL A 3 -12.58 -80.15 -38.72
C VAL A 3 -13.02 -79.02 -37.80
N GLN A 4 -12.83 -79.25 -36.50
CA GLN A 4 -12.85 -78.20 -35.48
C GLN A 4 -11.63 -77.31 -35.70
N HIS A 5 -11.81 -75.99 -35.84
CA HIS A 5 -10.73 -75.04 -35.59
C HIS A 5 -11.18 -74.00 -34.56
N GLN A 6 -10.66 -74.22 -33.36
CA GLN A 6 -10.17 -73.27 -32.37
C GLN A 6 -10.94 -71.96 -32.18
N LYS A 7 -11.74 -71.98 -31.11
CA LYS A 7 -12.23 -70.83 -30.37
C LYS A 7 -11.03 -70.05 -29.80
N THR A 8 -10.65 -68.94 -30.44
CA THR A 8 -9.72 -67.95 -29.85
C THR A 8 -10.43 -67.24 -28.70
N THR A 9 -10.29 -67.78 -27.49
CA THR A 9 -10.58 -67.04 -26.25
C THR A 9 -9.51 -65.97 -26.06
N ALA A 10 -9.80 -64.74 -26.50
CA ALA A 10 -9.09 -63.56 -26.05
C ALA A 10 -9.33 -63.39 -24.54
N GLN A 11 -8.31 -63.67 -23.73
CA GLN A 11 -8.34 -63.42 -22.29
C GLN A 11 -8.35 -61.91 -22.00
N PRO A 12 -9.03 -61.46 -20.92
CA PRO A 12 -9.14 -60.06 -20.56
C PRO A 12 -7.87 -59.56 -19.86
N SER A 13 -7.09 -58.68 -20.51
CA SER A 13 -5.89 -58.06 -19.94
C SER A 13 -6.20 -56.93 -18.94
N ALA A 14 -7.25 -57.07 -18.13
CA ALA A 14 -7.74 -56.06 -17.19
C ALA A 14 -6.82 -55.71 -15.99
N PRO A 15 -5.96 -56.60 -15.43
CA PRO A 15 -5.19 -56.25 -14.23
C PRO A 15 -4.02 -55.29 -14.51
N HIS A 16 -3.39 -55.38 -15.68
CA HIS A 16 -2.26 -54.51 -16.05
C HIS A 16 -2.69 -53.08 -16.41
N SER A 17 -3.88 -52.89 -16.99
CA SER A 17 -4.41 -51.55 -17.27
C SER A 17 -4.79 -50.80 -16.00
N LEU A 18 -5.40 -51.48 -15.02
CA LEU A 18 -5.77 -50.91 -13.73
C LEU A 18 -4.53 -50.48 -12.91
N ALA A 19 -3.46 -51.28 -12.91
CA ALA A 19 -2.21 -50.91 -12.25
C ALA A 19 -1.59 -49.63 -12.87
N ARG A 20 -1.56 -49.54 -14.21
CA ARG A 20 -1.07 -48.34 -14.91
C ARG A 20 -1.92 -47.11 -14.61
N LEU A 21 -3.24 -47.27 -14.53
CA LEU A 21 -4.16 -46.17 -14.23
C LEU A 21 -3.97 -45.65 -12.81
N ARG A 22 -3.77 -46.53 -11.82
CA ARG A 22 -3.44 -46.15 -10.43
C ARG A 22 -2.11 -45.41 -10.31
N VAL A 23 -1.08 -45.86 -11.01
CA VAL A 23 0.23 -45.14 -11.04
C VAL A 23 0.05 -43.75 -11.65
N ARG A 24 -0.70 -43.63 -12.74
CA ARG A 24 -0.98 -42.34 -13.37
C ARG A 24 -1.81 -41.43 -12.48
N GLU A 25 -2.80 -41.97 -11.77
CA GLU A 25 -3.62 -41.25 -10.80
C GLU A 25 -2.77 -40.73 -9.63
N ALA A 26 -1.87 -41.55 -9.08
CA ALA A 26 -0.92 -41.12 -8.05
C ALA A 26 0.02 -40.02 -8.56
N ALA A 27 0.55 -40.16 -9.78
CA ALA A 27 1.39 -39.13 -10.40
C ALA A 27 0.64 -37.80 -10.60
N LEU A 28 -0.61 -37.86 -11.06
CA LEU A 28 -1.46 -36.68 -11.21
C LEU A 28 -1.79 -36.02 -9.86
N ARG A 29 -2.06 -36.81 -8.81
CA ARG A 29 -2.25 -36.28 -7.45
C ARG A 29 -1.00 -35.58 -6.93
N HIS A 30 0.18 -36.17 -7.14
CA HIS A 30 1.44 -35.54 -6.79
C HIS A 30 1.67 -34.23 -7.55
N GLN A 31 1.39 -34.22 -8.86
CA GLN A 31 1.52 -33.02 -9.68
C GLN A 31 0.54 -31.92 -9.22
N ALA A 32 -0.71 -32.28 -8.92
CA ALA A 32 -1.70 -31.35 -8.39
C ALA A 32 -1.26 -30.75 -7.04
N ALA A 33 -0.73 -31.58 -6.14
CA ALA A 33 -0.20 -31.11 -4.85
C ALA A 33 0.99 -30.16 -5.01
N GLN A 34 1.91 -30.44 -5.95
CA GLN A 34 3.02 -29.55 -6.27
C GLN A 34 2.57 -28.20 -6.82
N LEU A 35 1.58 -28.22 -7.74
CA LEU A 35 1.01 -26.99 -8.29
C LEU A 35 0.28 -26.16 -7.22
N GLN A 36 -0.46 -26.82 -6.34
CA GLN A 36 -1.13 -26.15 -5.22
C GLN A 36 -0.12 -25.51 -4.26
N ALA A 37 0.93 -26.23 -3.87
CA ALA A 37 1.99 -25.69 -3.03
C ALA A 37 2.68 -24.48 -3.67
N ARG A 38 2.89 -24.52 -5.00
CA ARG A 38 3.46 -23.40 -5.76
C ARG A 38 2.51 -22.21 -5.81
N ALA A 39 1.21 -22.42 -6.02
CA ALA A 39 0.21 -21.36 -6.00
C ALA A 39 0.16 -20.66 -4.62
N GLU A 40 0.10 -21.45 -3.54
CA GLU A 40 0.11 -20.91 -2.17
C GLU A 40 1.40 -20.15 -1.84
N HIS A 41 2.53 -20.57 -2.41
CA HIS A 41 3.80 -19.85 -2.27
C HIS A 41 3.75 -18.50 -2.99
N LEU A 42 3.29 -18.47 -4.24
CA LEU A 42 3.13 -17.23 -5.02
C LEU A 42 2.16 -16.26 -4.34
N ASP A 43 1.05 -16.75 -3.79
CA ASP A 43 0.10 -15.92 -3.03
C ASP A 43 0.72 -15.35 -1.75
N ARG A 44 1.60 -16.09 -1.09
CA ARG A 44 2.34 -15.60 0.08
C ARG A 44 3.33 -14.52 -0.31
N VAL A 45 4.09 -14.73 -1.38
CA VAL A 45 5.05 -13.75 -1.91
C VAL A 45 4.33 -12.48 -2.37
N GLY A 46 3.23 -12.60 -3.11
CA GLY A 46 2.41 -11.48 -3.56
C GLY A 46 1.88 -10.65 -2.39
N ARG A 47 1.32 -11.30 -1.36
CA ARG A 47 0.87 -10.62 -0.14
C ARG A 47 2.01 -9.92 0.61
N ALA A 48 3.19 -10.53 0.69
CA ALA A 48 4.35 -9.92 1.32
C ALA A 48 4.81 -8.66 0.54
N HIS A 49 4.84 -8.74 -0.79
CA HIS A 49 5.22 -7.62 -1.64
C HIS A 49 4.22 -6.46 -1.53
N ALA A 50 2.92 -6.75 -1.58
CA ALA A 50 1.87 -5.74 -1.42
C ALA A 50 1.97 -5.02 -0.06
N ARG A 51 2.19 -5.75 1.03
CA ARG A 51 2.41 -5.16 2.37
C ARG A 51 3.65 -4.30 2.43
N HIS A 52 4.74 -4.72 1.80
CA HIS A 52 5.98 -3.94 1.76
C HIS A 52 5.77 -2.63 0.98
N LEU A 53 5.10 -2.70 -0.17
CA LEU A 53 4.77 -1.51 -0.95
C LEU A 53 3.87 -0.55 -0.17
N GLN A 54 2.83 -1.05 0.50
CA GLN A 54 1.96 -0.22 1.34
C GLN A 54 2.74 0.52 2.42
N ARG A 55 3.62 -0.16 3.15
CA ARG A 55 4.46 0.47 4.18
C ARG A 55 5.38 1.54 3.60
N ARG A 56 5.90 1.35 2.39
CA ARG A 56 6.73 2.35 1.70
C ARG A 56 5.91 3.59 1.34
N ILE A 57 4.68 3.40 0.86
CA ILE A 57 3.75 4.50 0.56
C ILE A 57 3.43 5.26 1.87
N ASP A 58 2.99 4.56 2.91
CA ASP A 58 2.66 5.17 4.21
C ASP A 58 3.85 5.95 4.80
N ALA A 59 5.07 5.41 4.69
CA ALA A 59 6.29 6.09 5.15
C ALA A 59 6.58 7.34 4.32
N HIS A 60 6.44 7.26 2.99
CA HIS A 60 6.63 8.39 2.10
C HIS A 60 5.61 9.50 2.38
N GLU A 61 4.32 9.15 2.53
CA GLU A 61 3.26 10.09 2.90
C GLU A 61 3.56 10.79 4.22
N LYS A 62 3.98 10.03 5.26
CA LYS A 62 4.37 10.61 6.54
C LYS A 62 5.54 11.59 6.41
N ILE A 63 6.55 11.26 5.59
CA ILE A 63 7.70 12.13 5.34
C ILE A 63 7.25 13.42 4.63
N VAL A 64 6.44 13.30 3.58
CA VAL A 64 5.91 14.43 2.81
C VAL A 64 5.04 15.32 3.70
N LEU A 65 4.11 14.73 4.45
CA LEU A 65 3.28 15.44 5.41
C LEU A 65 4.13 16.14 6.48
N GLY A 66 5.13 15.47 7.03
CA GLY A 66 6.05 16.06 8.00
C GLY A 66 6.85 17.24 7.42
N ALA A 67 7.33 17.11 6.17
CA ALA A 67 8.02 18.18 5.47
C ALA A 67 7.09 19.38 5.20
N LEU A 68 5.84 19.13 4.81
CA LEU A 68 4.82 20.15 4.61
C LEU A 68 4.47 20.88 5.91
N VAL A 69 4.25 20.15 7.00
CA VAL A 69 4.02 20.71 8.35
C VAL A 69 5.18 21.62 8.75
N LYS A 70 6.42 21.15 8.57
CA LYS A 70 7.63 21.94 8.85
C LYS A 70 7.72 23.19 7.97
N LYS A 71 7.38 23.09 6.69
CA LYS A 71 7.38 24.23 5.74
C LYS A 71 6.30 25.25 6.03
N ALA A 72 5.13 24.81 6.45
CA ALA A 72 4.03 25.67 6.84
C ALA A 72 4.25 26.33 8.22
N GLY A 73 5.32 25.97 8.94
CA GLY A 73 5.60 26.50 10.28
C GLY A 73 4.61 26.00 11.32
N LEU A 74 4.08 24.79 11.09
CA LEU A 74 3.09 24.12 11.93
C LEU A 74 3.70 23.00 12.76
N ASP A 75 5.02 22.94 12.75
CA ASP A 75 5.84 22.32 13.76
C ASP A 75 5.27 22.72 15.13
N ILE A 76 4.47 21.83 15.71
CA ILE A 76 4.17 21.89 17.13
C ILE A 76 5.43 21.33 17.77
N PRO A 77 6.21 22.14 18.52
CA PRO A 77 7.36 21.59 19.23
C PRO A 77 6.83 20.45 20.09
N HIS A 78 7.34 19.25 19.86
CA HIS A 78 7.18 18.15 20.81
C HIS A 78 7.97 18.57 22.04
N SER A 79 7.34 19.39 22.89
CA SER A 79 7.78 19.54 24.27
C SER A 79 7.81 18.14 24.85
N GLU A 80 9.02 17.63 25.06
CA GLU A 80 9.26 16.50 25.94
C GLU A 80 8.64 16.87 27.29
N ALA A 81 7.39 16.47 27.49
CA ALA A 81 6.67 16.64 28.75
C ALA A 81 7.21 15.63 29.76
N HIS A 82 8.46 15.82 30.15
CA HIS A 82 8.96 15.40 31.46
C HIS A 82 8.95 16.62 32.36
N GLN A 83 7.75 17.02 32.78
CA GLN A 83 7.59 17.93 33.90
C GLN A 83 6.70 17.22 34.93
N PRO A 84 7.20 16.93 36.14
CA PRO A 84 6.41 16.26 37.16
C PRO A 84 5.19 17.14 37.53
N PRO A 85 4.09 16.54 37.97
CA PRO A 85 2.85 17.26 38.20
C PRO A 85 3.06 18.23 39.36
N ASN A 86 3.02 19.52 39.07
CA ASN A 86 2.67 20.51 40.07
C ASN A 86 1.17 20.79 39.92
N ASP A 87 0.44 20.40 40.95
CA ASP A 87 -0.96 20.73 41.17
C ASP A 87 -1.10 22.25 41.31
N ASP A 88 -1.44 22.95 40.22
CA ASP A 88 -2.32 24.13 40.17
C ASP A 88 -2.19 24.80 38.80
N ASP A 89 -3.03 24.39 37.85
CA ASP A 89 -3.84 25.30 37.03
C ASP A 89 -4.63 24.46 36.03
N SER A 90 -5.81 24.04 36.49
CA SER A 90 -6.81 23.40 35.64
C SER A 90 -7.45 24.44 34.72
N THR A 91 -6.76 24.85 33.66
CA THR A 91 -7.45 25.32 32.46
C THR A 91 -7.43 24.20 31.43
N PRO A 92 -8.58 23.54 31.16
CA PRO A 92 -8.61 22.52 30.14
C PRO A 92 -8.33 23.19 28.80
N LEU A 93 -7.45 22.56 28.00
CA LEU A 93 -7.25 22.82 26.57
C LEU A 93 -8.56 22.59 25.79
N ARG A 94 -9.58 23.41 26.06
CA ARG A 94 -10.92 23.38 25.47
C ARG A 94 -11.01 24.33 24.27
N GLY A 95 -9.91 24.54 23.58
CA GLY A 95 -9.91 25.04 22.21
C GLY A 95 -9.76 23.83 21.31
N GLY A 96 -10.88 23.21 20.89
CA GLY A 96 -10.85 22.07 19.97
C GLY A 96 -10.01 22.37 18.73
N LEU A 97 -9.53 21.35 18.01
CA LEU A 97 -8.65 21.46 16.83
C LEU A 97 -8.98 22.63 15.87
N ALA A 98 -10.26 23.03 15.76
CA ALA A 98 -10.70 24.22 15.04
C ALA A 98 -10.06 25.55 15.53
N ALA A 99 -9.96 25.78 16.86
CA ALA A 99 -9.33 26.96 17.45
C ALA A 99 -7.80 26.92 17.37
N GLN A 100 -7.19 25.72 17.35
CA GLN A 100 -5.76 25.59 17.05
C GLN A 100 -5.52 25.83 15.55
N SER A 101 -6.42 25.38 14.66
CA SER A 101 -6.33 25.58 13.20
C SER A 101 -6.42 27.03 12.73
N THR A 102 -6.87 27.96 13.58
CA THR A 102 -6.86 29.41 13.26
C THR A 102 -5.48 30.03 13.42
N ALA A 103 -4.57 29.41 14.17
CA ALA A 103 -3.17 29.84 14.25
C ALA A 103 -2.38 29.45 12.98
N TYR A 104 -2.92 28.54 12.18
CA TYR A 104 -2.28 27.95 11.03
C TYR A 104 -2.48 28.85 9.82
N ASP A 105 -1.39 29.19 9.12
CA ASP A 105 -1.45 29.97 7.89
C ASP A 105 -2.02 29.12 6.74
N ARG A 106 -3.35 29.12 6.63
CA ARG A 106 -4.11 28.33 5.65
C ARG A 106 -3.67 28.61 4.21
N ALA A 107 -3.28 29.84 3.90
CA ALA A 107 -2.78 30.19 2.58
C ALA A 107 -1.43 29.53 2.31
N LEU A 108 -0.52 29.56 3.28
CA LEU A 108 0.78 28.92 3.13
C LEU A 108 0.67 27.39 3.00
N ILE A 109 -0.22 26.77 3.77
CA ILE A 109 -0.49 25.32 3.67
C ILE A 109 -1.02 24.98 2.28
N LEU A 110 -2.04 25.70 1.82
CA LEU A 110 -2.65 25.43 0.52
C LEU A 110 -1.65 25.65 -0.62
N GLY A 111 -0.84 26.69 -0.55
CA GLY A 111 0.22 26.94 -1.52
C GLY A 111 1.29 25.85 -1.56
N ALA A 112 1.71 25.35 -0.38
CA ALA A 112 2.65 24.25 -0.29
C ALA A 112 2.09 22.95 -0.88
N LEU A 113 0.79 22.68 -0.68
CA LEU A 113 0.10 21.52 -1.26
C LEU A 113 -0.03 21.63 -2.79
N LEU A 114 -0.39 22.81 -3.30
CA LEU A 114 -0.47 23.07 -4.75
C LEU A 114 0.89 22.94 -5.44
N TRP A 115 1.94 23.44 -4.79
CA TRP A 115 3.29 23.25 -5.29
C TRP A 115 3.67 21.77 -5.29
N LEU A 116 3.40 21.03 -4.21
CA LEU A 116 3.69 19.60 -4.13
C LEU A 116 2.96 18.83 -5.25
N GLU A 117 1.67 19.08 -5.46
CA GLU A 117 0.90 18.50 -6.56
C GLU A 117 1.56 18.78 -7.92
N SER A 118 1.98 20.03 -8.16
CA SER A 118 2.66 20.40 -9.40
C SER A 118 3.98 19.65 -9.60
N THR A 119 4.73 19.40 -8.52
CA THR A 119 6.00 18.66 -8.58
C THR A 119 5.82 17.15 -8.74
N LEU A 120 4.76 16.58 -8.16
CA LEU A 120 4.44 15.16 -8.34
C LEU A 120 3.98 14.84 -9.77
N ASN A 121 3.45 15.85 -10.47
CA ASN A 121 3.05 15.74 -11.87
C ASN A 121 4.19 16.00 -12.87
N GLN A 122 5.41 16.32 -12.40
CA GLN A 122 6.58 16.52 -13.25
C GLN A 122 7.29 15.19 -13.57
N PRO A 123 7.89 15.06 -14.76
CA PRO A 123 8.69 13.90 -15.13
C PRO A 123 9.94 13.77 -14.23
N GLU A 124 10.38 12.54 -13.95
CA GLU A 124 11.42 12.17 -12.96
C GLU A 124 12.77 12.91 -13.05
N ASN A 125 13.07 13.58 -14.18
CA ASN A 125 14.35 14.26 -14.42
C ASN A 125 14.28 15.79 -14.33
N ASP A 126 13.13 16.37 -13.97
CA ASP A 126 13.02 17.82 -13.86
C ASP A 126 13.61 18.33 -12.54
N VAL A 127 14.38 19.43 -12.60
CA VAL A 127 15.00 20.03 -11.41
C VAL A 127 13.90 20.73 -10.61
N VAL A 128 13.42 20.06 -9.57
CA VAL A 128 12.40 20.60 -8.67
C VAL A 128 13.00 21.66 -7.75
N SER A 129 12.83 22.94 -8.11
CA SER A 129 13.17 24.06 -7.24
C SER A 129 12.03 24.40 -6.29
N VAL A 130 12.34 24.57 -5.01
CA VAL A 130 11.36 24.95 -3.99
C VAL A 130 11.13 26.47 -4.02
N PRO A 131 9.89 26.95 -4.23
CA PRO A 131 9.55 28.37 -4.20
C PRO A 131 9.77 28.97 -2.81
N ASN A 132 9.98 30.29 -2.76
CA ASN A 132 10.09 30.99 -1.48
C ASN A 132 8.74 31.01 -0.73
N ARG A 133 8.82 31.20 0.59
CA ARG A 133 7.65 31.14 1.49
C ARG A 133 6.54 32.12 1.09
N GLN A 134 6.90 33.31 0.64
CA GLN A 134 5.94 34.34 0.25
C GLN A 134 5.15 33.93 -1.00
N ARG A 135 5.83 33.36 -2.02
CA ARG A 135 5.19 32.88 -3.24
C ARG A 135 4.20 31.75 -2.96
N LEU A 136 4.55 30.80 -2.11
CA LEU A 136 3.63 29.74 -1.68
C LEU A 136 2.38 30.35 -1.02
N ARG A 137 2.56 31.31 -0.10
CA ARG A 137 1.42 31.98 0.54
C ARG A 137 0.53 32.70 -0.49
N ASP A 138 1.12 33.39 -1.48
CA ASP A 138 0.37 34.10 -2.51
C ASP A 138 -0.43 33.15 -3.41
N ASP A 139 0.18 32.03 -3.83
CA ASP A 139 -0.46 30.99 -4.63
C ASP A 139 -1.65 30.37 -3.88
N GLY A 140 -1.47 30.07 -2.59
CA GLY A 140 -2.55 29.58 -1.75
C GLY A 140 -3.65 30.62 -1.49
N LEU A 141 -3.31 31.91 -1.34
CA LEU A 141 -4.30 32.98 -1.27
C LEU A 141 -5.13 33.08 -2.55
N GLN A 142 -4.51 32.91 -3.72
CA GLN A 142 -5.23 32.90 -4.99
C GLN A 142 -6.18 31.71 -5.08
N ALA A 143 -5.75 30.52 -4.66
CA ALA A 143 -6.60 29.34 -4.65
C ALA A 143 -7.78 29.47 -3.66
N LEU A 144 -7.55 30.02 -2.46
CA LEU A 144 -8.62 30.29 -1.49
C LEU A 144 -9.64 31.32 -2.00
N LYS A 145 -9.23 32.27 -2.85
CA LYS A 145 -10.14 33.23 -3.48
C LYS A 145 -11.01 32.59 -4.55
N LYS A 146 -10.49 31.60 -5.28
CA LYS A 146 -11.22 30.87 -6.33
C LYS A 146 -12.32 29.97 -5.76
N THR A 147 -12.14 29.43 -4.55
CA THR A 147 -13.13 28.54 -3.91
C THR A 147 -14.27 29.28 -3.18
N LYS A 148 -14.19 30.61 -3.06
CA LYS A 148 -15.22 31.45 -2.42
C LYS A 148 -16.19 32.12 -3.41
N ARG A 149 -16.08 31.85 -4.71
CA ARG A 149 -17.04 32.25 -5.75
C ARG A 149 -17.93 31.09 -6.09
#